data_AF-A0A413IU42-F1
#
_entry.id   AF-A0A413IU42-F1
#
_cell.length_a   1.000
_cell.length_b   1.000
_cell.length_c   1.000
_cell.angle_alpha   90.00
_cell.angle_beta   90.00
_cell.angle_gamma   90.00
#
_symmetry.space_group_name_H-M   'P 1'
#
loop_
_entity.id
_entity.type
_entity.pdbx_description
1 polymer ?
#
loop_
_entity_poly.entity_id
_entity_poly.type
_entity_poly.pdbx_seq_one_letter_code
_entity_poly.pdbx_strand_id
1 'polypeptide(L)'
;MALTFPRLNPIVFKEENILYTEKYNTPFIQKWDKGDYIVFQAHYGGSIARGEVEASIVDDNLNVVLQFDSTIININNWYRVIFRGSCNLPDGIYRVKLYSTAGKFTFYSNCIQIGTFPESLLLTYTCKTNKFDCIFRDSEYAYFFVLRVDGGVKSSDISYNSDDVIYTSQDRVVYLLDSIPYTVRKYTFGNSYGLPSWLADKINRLLSCDSILINGVKVVKNDGAKLEVIGSDAYPYVGLNIELLRQEEGYSEGLYFDEEEMMQGGMTVEMVDSTPSYSISAPRTGRIHIETFENTFN
;
A
#
# COMPACT_ATOMS: atom_id res chain seq x y z
N MET A 1 9.18 -22.93 19.62
CA MET A 1 10.16 -22.23 18.77
C MET A 1 9.66 -20.81 18.55
N ALA A 2 10.47 -19.81 18.84
CA ALA A 2 10.04 -18.40 18.84
C ALA A 2 10.32 -17.71 17.49
N LEU A 3 10.17 -18.43 16.36
CA LEU A 3 10.23 -17.84 15.03
C LEU A 3 8.81 -17.49 14.59
N THR A 4 8.59 -16.25 14.19
CA THR A 4 7.30 -15.74 13.73
C THR A 4 7.48 -14.91 12.48
N PHE A 5 6.47 -14.94 11.61
CA PHE A 5 6.47 -14.22 10.33
C PHE A 5 5.44 -13.10 10.36
N PRO A 6 5.82 -11.87 9.97
CA PRO A 6 4.87 -10.78 9.78
C PRO A 6 3.84 -11.09 8.70
N ARG A 7 2.60 -10.61 8.91
CA ARG A 7 1.47 -10.87 8.00
C ARG A 7 1.65 -10.24 6.62
N LEU A 8 2.42 -9.15 6.55
CA LEU A 8 2.74 -8.43 5.32
C LEU A 8 4.03 -8.88 4.64
N ASN A 9 4.62 -10.02 5.02
CA ASN A 9 5.66 -10.62 4.18
C ASN A 9 5.09 -11.00 2.81
N PRO A 10 5.75 -10.71 1.68
CA PRO A 10 5.25 -11.10 0.37
C PRO A 10 5.33 -12.62 0.10
N ILE A 11 6.10 -13.33 0.92
CA ILE A 11 6.28 -14.78 0.84
C ILE A 11 5.73 -15.44 2.10
N VAL A 12 5.12 -16.61 1.92
CA VAL A 12 4.64 -17.47 2.99
C VAL A 12 5.57 -18.66 3.14
N PHE A 13 6.04 -18.89 4.36
CA PHE A 13 6.80 -20.07 4.74
C PHE A 13 5.87 -21.14 5.31
N LYS A 14 6.14 -22.40 4.96
CA LYS A 14 5.45 -23.57 5.51
C LYS A 14 6.48 -24.46 6.19
N GLU A 15 6.13 -25.01 7.35
CA GLU A 15 6.87 -26.14 7.92
C GLU A 15 6.62 -27.37 7.05
N GLU A 16 7.60 -28.28 6.94
CA GLU A 16 7.51 -29.48 6.11
C GLU A 16 6.23 -30.32 6.37
N ASN A 17 5.61 -30.18 7.55
CA ASN A 17 4.47 -30.99 8.00
C ASN A 17 3.09 -30.29 8.03
N ILE A 18 2.95 -28.98 7.72
CA ILE A 18 1.64 -28.28 7.80
C ILE A 18 0.88 -28.31 6.45
N LEU A 19 1.18 -29.28 5.59
CA LEU A 19 0.54 -29.41 4.27
C LEU A 19 -0.94 -29.85 4.30
N TYR A 20 -1.55 -30.05 5.47
CA TYR A 20 -2.80 -30.82 5.58
C TYR A 20 -4.03 -30.11 6.18
N THR A 21 -3.95 -28.89 6.70
CA THR A 21 -5.05 -28.36 7.55
C THR A 21 -5.77 -27.10 7.09
N GLU A 22 -5.47 -26.52 5.93
CA GLU A 22 -6.26 -25.39 5.39
C GLU A 22 -7.11 -25.80 4.17
N LYS A 23 -7.87 -26.88 4.34
CA LYS A 23 -9.07 -27.30 3.59
C LYS A 23 -9.05 -27.45 2.06
N TYR A 24 -8.17 -26.81 1.29
CA TYR A 24 -7.86 -27.17 -0.09
C TYR A 24 -6.42 -26.75 -0.39
N ASN A 25 -5.54 -27.74 -0.60
CA ASN A 25 -4.17 -27.55 -1.04
C ASN A 25 -4.18 -26.96 -2.46
N THR A 26 -4.33 -25.65 -2.58
CA THR A 26 -4.21 -24.96 -3.86
C THR A 26 -2.73 -24.69 -4.14
N PRO A 27 -2.10 -25.40 -5.09
CA PRO A 27 -0.74 -25.10 -5.50
C PRO A 27 -0.74 -23.72 -6.17
N PHE A 28 -0.27 -22.73 -5.41
CA PHE A 28 -0.08 -21.38 -5.92
C PHE A 28 1.39 -21.13 -6.14
N ILE A 29 1.73 -20.74 -7.37
CA ILE A 29 3.08 -20.35 -7.75
C ILE A 29 3.11 -18.83 -7.80
N GLN A 30 3.88 -18.23 -6.91
CA GLN A 30 4.02 -16.78 -6.82
C GLN A 30 4.99 -16.31 -7.90
N LYS A 31 4.51 -15.49 -8.84
CA LYS A 31 5.32 -14.93 -9.93
C LYS A 31 6.19 -13.78 -9.44
N TRP A 32 7.37 -13.64 -10.04
CA TRP A 32 8.31 -12.54 -9.87
C TRP A 32 9.01 -12.25 -11.20
N ASP A 33 9.10 -10.99 -11.57
CA ASP A 33 9.90 -10.58 -12.73
C ASP A 33 11.39 -10.56 -12.37
N LYS A 34 12.26 -10.71 -13.37
CA LYS A 34 13.73 -10.64 -13.17
C LYS A 34 14.23 -9.33 -12.56
N GLY A 35 13.50 -8.23 -12.78
CA GLY A 35 13.81 -6.93 -12.20
C GLY A 35 13.34 -6.75 -10.76
N ASP A 36 12.56 -7.69 -10.22
CA ASP A 36 12.01 -7.59 -8.89
C ASP A 36 13.04 -7.91 -7.80
N TYR A 37 12.72 -7.48 -6.58
CA TYR A 37 13.43 -7.86 -5.37
C TYR A 37 12.45 -8.50 -4.39
N ILE A 38 12.87 -9.61 -3.80
CA ILE A 38 12.16 -10.23 -2.68
C ILE A 38 12.67 -9.58 -1.41
N VAL A 39 11.76 -8.95 -0.67
CA VAL A 39 12.02 -8.38 0.65
C VAL A 39 11.04 -8.99 1.64
N PHE A 40 11.54 -9.63 2.70
CA PHE A 40 10.68 -10.21 3.74
C PHE A 40 11.38 -10.19 5.09
N GLN A 41 10.63 -10.48 6.16
CA GLN A 41 11.14 -10.39 7.52
C GLN A 41 10.88 -11.66 8.32
N ALA A 42 11.77 -11.95 9.27
CA ALA A 42 11.52 -12.96 10.29
C ALA A 42 11.81 -12.37 11.66
N HIS A 43 10.95 -12.68 12.62
CA HIS A 43 11.12 -12.30 14.01
C HIS A 43 11.46 -13.53 14.82
N TYR A 44 12.60 -13.51 15.52
CA TYR A 44 13.11 -14.64 16.28
C TYR A 44 13.67 -14.21 17.64
N GLY A 45 13.74 -15.17 18.55
CA GLY A 45 14.31 -14.96 19.88
C GLY A 45 14.38 -16.26 20.67
N GLY A 46 14.64 -16.14 21.98
CA GLY A 46 14.75 -17.29 22.87
C GLY A 46 15.99 -18.13 22.56
N SER A 47 15.80 -19.35 22.05
CA SER A 47 16.89 -20.28 21.76
C SER A 47 17.64 -20.00 20.46
N ILE A 48 17.19 -19.04 19.64
CA ILE A 48 17.84 -18.67 18.37
C ILE A 48 18.69 -17.41 18.60
N ALA A 49 20.00 -17.51 18.40
CA ALA A 49 20.94 -16.41 18.63
C ALA A 49 21.02 -15.45 17.44
N ARG A 50 21.53 -14.24 17.70
CA ARG A 50 21.72 -13.21 16.66
C ARG A 50 22.56 -13.76 15.51
N GLY A 51 22.05 -13.64 14.29
CA GLY A 51 22.75 -14.06 13.08
C GLY A 51 22.65 -15.56 12.79
N GLU A 52 21.90 -16.32 13.57
CA GLU A 52 21.68 -17.75 13.29
C GLU A 52 20.62 -18.00 12.22
N VAL A 53 19.89 -16.99 11.76
CA VAL A 53 18.81 -17.15 10.77
C VAL A 53 19.26 -16.60 9.42
N GLU A 54 19.32 -17.48 8.42
CA GLU A 54 19.72 -17.17 7.06
C GLU A 54 18.66 -17.59 6.05
N ALA A 55 18.69 -16.97 4.87
CA ALA A 55 17.79 -17.30 3.77
C ALA A 55 18.54 -17.41 2.44
N SER A 56 18.07 -18.32 1.59
CA SER A 56 18.57 -18.51 0.23
C SER A 56 17.44 -18.85 -0.74
N ILE A 57 17.66 -18.59 -2.03
CA ILE A 57 16.85 -19.15 -3.11
C ILE A 57 17.47 -20.47 -3.52
N VAL A 58 16.65 -21.50 -3.65
CA VAL A 58 17.05 -22.83 -4.13
C VAL A 58 16.27 -23.22 -5.39
N ASP A 59 16.92 -23.98 -6.27
CA ASP A 59 16.29 -24.60 -7.44
C ASP A 59 15.46 -25.85 -7.06
N ASP A 60 14.85 -26.49 -8.07
CA ASP A 60 14.07 -27.73 -7.90
C ASP A 60 14.89 -28.91 -7.34
N ASN A 61 16.22 -28.88 -7.50
CA ASN A 61 17.15 -29.88 -6.95
C ASN A 61 17.69 -29.47 -5.57
N LEU A 62 17.16 -28.40 -4.98
CA LEU A 62 17.57 -27.82 -3.69
C LEU A 62 19.00 -27.24 -3.68
N ASN A 63 19.58 -26.97 -4.85
CA ASN A 63 20.86 -26.26 -4.93
C ASN A 63 20.63 -24.77 -4.65
N VAL A 64 21.49 -24.18 -3.84
CA VAL A 64 21.45 -22.74 -3.56
C VAL A 64 21.89 -21.98 -4.82
N VAL A 65 21.01 -21.11 -5.32
CA VAL A 65 21.27 -20.25 -6.48
C VAL A 65 21.52 -18.80 -6.10
N LEU A 66 21.01 -18.35 -4.94
CA LEU A 66 21.22 -17.01 -4.42
C LEU A 66 21.14 -16.99 -2.89
N GLN A 67 22.07 -16.30 -2.22
CA GLN A 67 22.00 -16.02 -0.80
C GLN A 67 21.35 -14.64 -0.58
N PHE A 68 20.45 -14.51 0.40
CA PHE A 68 19.86 -13.22 0.74
C PHE A 68 20.83 -12.38 1.58
N ASP A 69 20.86 -11.08 1.31
CA ASP A 69 21.42 -10.09 2.23
C ASP A 69 20.51 -9.96 3.45
N SER A 70 21.09 -9.80 4.63
CA SER A 70 20.33 -9.70 5.88
C SER A 70 20.71 -8.48 6.70
N THR A 71 19.69 -7.79 7.24
CA THR A 71 19.84 -6.71 8.22
C THR A 71 19.17 -7.14 9.51
N ILE A 72 19.91 -7.17 10.62
CA ILE A 72 19.40 -7.62 11.92
C ILE A 72 19.20 -6.41 12.84
N ILE A 73 17.97 -6.25 13.30
CA ILE A 73 17.53 -5.20 14.22
C ILE A 73 17.19 -5.84 15.56
N ASN A 74 17.71 -5.26 16.65
CA ASN A 74 17.42 -5.71 18.01
C ASN A 74 16.14 -5.05 18.52
N ILE A 75 15.22 -5.84 19.08
CA ILE A 75 13.99 -5.35 19.71
C ILE A 75 13.81 -6.06 21.04
N ASN A 76 14.11 -5.38 22.15
CA ASN A 76 13.76 -5.84 23.51
C ASN A 76 14.06 -7.35 23.77
N ASN A 77 15.31 -7.78 23.53
CA ASN A 77 15.81 -9.16 23.64
C ASN A 77 15.39 -10.14 22.53
N TRP A 78 14.68 -9.66 21.52
CA TRP A 78 14.38 -10.38 20.30
C TRP A 78 15.10 -9.74 19.13
N TYR A 79 15.11 -10.47 18.02
CA TYR A 79 15.76 -10.06 16.78
C TYR A 79 14.74 -10.04 15.67
N ARG A 80 14.80 -8.97 14.88
CA ARG A 80 14.14 -8.90 13.60
C ARG A 80 15.18 -8.94 12.51
N VAL A 81 15.07 -9.89 11.61
CA VAL A 81 15.90 -9.93 10.40
C VAL A 81 15.07 -9.53 9.19
N ILE A 82 15.66 -8.70 8.35
CA ILE A 82 15.10 -8.27 7.08
C ILE A 82 15.99 -8.83 5.99
N PHE A 83 15.41 -9.65 5.12
CA PHE A 83 16.09 -10.29 4.01
C PHE A 83 15.81 -9.55 2.72
N ARG A 84 16.84 -9.40 1.87
CA ARG A 84 16.73 -8.83 0.53
C ARG A 84 17.46 -9.71 -0.49
N GLY A 85 16.79 -10.03 -1.58
CA GLY A 85 17.35 -10.86 -2.64
C GLY A 85 16.81 -10.45 -4.00
N SER A 86 17.67 -10.39 -5.01
CA SER A 86 17.27 -10.07 -6.39
C SER A 86 16.64 -11.29 -7.06
N CYS A 87 15.62 -11.05 -7.89
CA CYS A 87 15.04 -12.06 -8.77
C CYS A 87 15.77 -12.17 -10.12
N ASN A 88 16.95 -11.57 -10.28
CA ASN A 88 17.75 -11.65 -11.51
C ASN A 88 18.40 -13.04 -11.66
N LEU A 89 17.56 -14.04 -11.89
CA LEU A 89 17.89 -15.44 -12.08
C LEU A 89 17.33 -15.91 -13.44
N PRO A 90 17.80 -17.05 -13.97
CA PRO A 90 17.19 -17.68 -15.14
C PRO A 90 15.69 -17.96 -14.93
N ASP A 91 14.95 -18.04 -16.04
CA ASP A 91 13.53 -18.40 -16.00
C ASP A 91 13.39 -19.80 -15.41
N GLY A 92 12.56 -19.93 -14.37
CA GLY A 92 12.45 -21.18 -13.65
C GLY A 92 11.55 -21.12 -12.44
N ILE A 93 11.37 -22.29 -11.83
CA ILE A 93 10.69 -22.45 -10.56
C ILE A 93 11.76 -22.59 -9.48
N TYR A 94 11.55 -21.86 -8.39
CA TYR A 94 12.46 -21.82 -7.25
C TYR A 94 11.67 -21.87 -5.95
N ARG A 95 12.39 -21.99 -4.83
CA ARG A 95 11.85 -21.77 -3.49
C ARG A 95 12.80 -20.92 -2.67
N VAL A 96 12.25 -20.07 -1.80
CA VAL A 96 13.02 -19.48 -0.71
C VAL A 96 13.13 -20.49 0.42
N LYS A 97 14.37 -20.82 0.80
CA LYS A 97 14.74 -21.62 1.96
C LYS A 97 15.14 -20.66 3.09
N LEU A 98 14.54 -20.82 4.26
CA LEU A 98 14.91 -20.09 5.48
C LEU A 98 15.35 -21.11 6.52
N TYR A 99 16.54 -20.97 7.07
CA TYR A 99 17.12 -21.99 7.95
C TYR A 99 17.90 -21.38 9.10
N SER A 100 18.07 -22.19 10.14
CA SER A 100 19.02 -21.89 11.20
C SER A 100 20.39 -22.47 10.88
N THR A 101 21.46 -21.68 10.96
CA THR A 101 22.84 -22.16 10.79
C THR A 101 23.24 -23.18 11.87
N ALA A 102 22.60 -23.11 13.04
CA ALA A 102 22.73 -24.09 14.12
C ALA A 102 21.86 -25.35 13.92
N GLY A 103 21.18 -25.51 12.78
CA GLY A 103 20.37 -26.69 12.45
C GLY A 103 19.04 -26.81 13.22
N LYS A 104 18.58 -25.73 13.86
CA LYS A 104 17.36 -25.74 14.70
C LYS A 104 16.06 -25.86 13.90
N PHE A 105 16.03 -25.31 12.68
CA PHE A 105 14.88 -25.40 11.77
C PHE A 105 15.31 -25.21 10.32
N THR A 106 14.44 -25.65 9.41
CA THR A 106 14.45 -25.31 7.98
C THR A 106 13.00 -25.14 7.52
N PHE A 107 12.72 -24.06 6.81
CA PHE A 107 11.43 -23.75 6.21
C PHE A 107 11.59 -23.52 4.72
N TYR A 108 10.58 -23.93 3.96
CA TYR A 108 10.47 -23.63 2.55
C TYR A 108 9.22 -22.80 2.29
N SER A 109 9.35 -21.85 1.39
CA SER A 109 8.21 -21.11 0.87
C SER A 109 7.38 -21.92 -0.13
N ASN A 110 6.21 -21.42 -0.48
CA ASN A 110 5.53 -21.85 -1.72
C ASN A 110 6.47 -21.68 -2.92
N CYS A 111 6.23 -22.43 -3.99
CA CYS A 111 7.00 -22.26 -5.22
C CYS A 111 6.89 -20.82 -5.73
N ILE A 112 8.01 -20.28 -6.16
CA ILE A 112 8.10 -18.99 -6.83
C ILE A 112 8.49 -19.24 -8.29
N GLN A 113 7.92 -18.49 -9.22
CA GLN A 113 8.30 -18.53 -10.63
C GLN A 113 9.01 -17.23 -10.97
N ILE A 114 10.24 -17.32 -11.45
CA ILE A 114 11.00 -16.18 -11.96
C ILE A 114 10.91 -16.19 -13.48
N GLY A 115 10.62 -15.05 -14.08
CA GLY A 115 10.46 -14.90 -15.52
C GLY A 115 10.13 -13.47 -15.93
N THR A 116 9.31 -13.33 -16.97
CA THR A 116 8.81 -12.03 -17.45
C THR A 116 7.28 -12.08 -17.54
N PHE A 117 6.61 -11.23 -16.79
CA PHE A 117 5.15 -11.22 -16.62
C PHE A 117 4.59 -9.81 -16.86
N PRO A 118 4.50 -9.35 -18.13
CA PRO A 118 4.07 -7.99 -18.45
C PRO A 118 2.60 -7.71 -18.06
N GLU A 119 1.77 -8.75 -18.03
CA GLU A 119 0.35 -8.69 -17.67
C GLU A 119 0.09 -8.80 -16.15
N SER A 120 1.12 -8.56 -15.32
CA SER A 120 1.01 -8.62 -13.87
C SER A 120 1.18 -7.24 -13.23
N LEU A 121 0.65 -7.11 -12.02
CA LEU A 121 0.74 -5.91 -11.21
C LEU A 121 1.85 -6.07 -10.18
N LEU A 122 2.82 -5.14 -10.20
CA LEU A 122 3.83 -5.00 -9.18
C LEU A 122 3.31 -4.08 -8.07
N LEU A 123 3.04 -4.64 -6.91
CA LEU A 123 2.60 -3.92 -5.71
C LEU A 123 3.81 -3.64 -4.84
N THR A 124 4.15 -2.36 -4.68
CA THR A 124 5.18 -1.90 -3.75
C THR A 124 4.52 -1.18 -2.60
N TYR A 125 4.79 -1.57 -1.36
CA TYR A 125 4.12 -1.00 -0.19
C TYR A 125 5.07 -0.73 0.97
N THR A 126 4.77 0.36 1.69
CA THR A 126 5.50 0.75 2.90
C THR A 126 4.62 1.61 3.83
N CYS A 127 5.08 1.81 5.06
CA CYS A 127 4.42 2.65 6.05
C CYS A 127 5.41 3.66 6.64
N LYS A 128 4.92 4.83 7.02
CA LYS A 128 5.71 5.87 7.69
C LYS A 128 6.16 5.42 9.09
N THR A 129 5.36 4.57 9.74
CA THR A 129 5.62 3.98 11.05
C THR A 129 5.59 2.46 10.99
N ASN A 130 6.23 1.81 11.96
CA ASN A 130 6.20 0.35 12.10
C ASN A 130 4.80 -0.08 12.59
N LYS A 131 4.10 -0.87 11.78
CA LYS A 131 2.74 -1.38 12.05
C LYS A 131 2.54 -2.74 11.39
N PHE A 132 1.42 -3.40 11.69
CA PHE A 132 1.07 -4.72 11.14
C PHE A 132 2.13 -5.80 11.40
N ASP A 133 2.76 -5.73 12.56
CA ASP A 133 3.88 -6.57 12.95
C ASP A 133 5.04 -6.52 11.96
N CYS A 134 5.20 -5.44 11.16
CA CYS A 134 6.26 -5.20 10.17
C CYS A 134 7.16 -4.01 10.58
N ILE A 135 8.46 -4.13 10.34
CA ILE A 135 9.38 -2.98 10.42
C ILE A 135 9.48 -2.37 9.03
N PHE A 136 8.86 -1.21 8.82
CA PHE A 136 8.95 -0.45 7.58
C PHE A 136 10.06 0.59 7.62
N ARG A 137 10.48 0.99 8.83
CA ARG A 137 11.49 2.02 9.01
C ARG A 137 12.33 1.74 10.25
N ASP A 138 13.64 1.93 10.11
CA ASP A 138 14.54 2.09 11.24
C ASP A 138 15.15 3.50 11.21
N SER A 139 16.17 3.76 12.04
CA SER A 139 16.81 5.07 12.11
C SER A 139 17.52 5.50 10.82
N GLU A 140 17.85 4.56 9.94
CA GLU A 140 18.72 4.78 8.79
C GLU A 140 18.02 4.49 7.45
N TYR A 141 17.10 3.53 7.43
CA TYR A 141 16.50 3.00 6.21
C TYR A 141 14.97 2.95 6.26
N ALA A 142 14.36 3.16 5.10
CA ALA A 142 12.98 2.81 4.80
C ALA A 142 12.96 1.53 3.96
N TYR A 143 12.10 0.58 4.35
CA TYR A 143 11.95 -0.71 3.71
C TYR A 143 10.69 -0.72 2.86
N PHE A 144 10.86 -1.14 1.60
CA PHE A 144 9.78 -1.32 0.65
C PHE A 144 9.61 -2.80 0.40
N PHE A 145 8.39 -3.29 0.61
CA PHE A 145 8.05 -4.65 0.28
C PHE A 145 7.44 -4.69 -1.11
N VAL A 146 7.70 -5.78 -1.82
CA VAL A 146 7.29 -5.96 -3.20
C VAL A 146 6.48 -7.24 -3.28
N LEU A 147 5.35 -7.21 -3.98
CA LEU A 147 4.49 -8.35 -4.23
C LEU A 147 3.94 -8.23 -5.65
N ARG A 148 4.18 -9.24 -6.48
CA ARG A 148 3.62 -9.28 -7.83
C ARG A 148 2.34 -10.10 -7.85
N VAL A 149 1.30 -9.65 -8.52
CA VAL A 149 0.02 -10.37 -8.56
C VAL A 149 -0.53 -10.28 -9.99
N ASP A 150 -1.10 -11.37 -10.50
CA ASP A 150 -1.85 -11.31 -11.75
C ASP A 150 -3.04 -10.35 -11.58
N GLY A 151 -3.34 -9.54 -12.59
CA GLY A 151 -4.41 -8.57 -12.49
C GLY A 151 -4.25 -7.41 -13.46
N GLY A 152 -5.17 -6.46 -13.37
CA GLY A 152 -5.15 -5.31 -14.28
C GLY A 152 -6.34 -4.39 -14.08
N VAL A 153 -6.45 -3.44 -15.00
CA VAL A 153 -7.59 -2.52 -15.13
C VAL A 153 -8.11 -2.68 -16.55
N LYS A 154 -9.40 -3.00 -16.71
CA LYS A 154 -10.02 -3.03 -18.03
C LYS A 154 -10.31 -1.61 -18.51
N SER A 155 -10.38 -1.40 -19.82
CA SER A 155 -10.76 -0.09 -20.37
C SER A 155 -12.17 0.36 -19.93
N SER A 156 -13.10 -0.58 -19.76
CA SER A 156 -14.45 -0.33 -19.23
C SER A 156 -14.49 0.02 -17.75
N ASP A 157 -13.39 -0.24 -17.03
CA ASP A 157 -13.26 -0.12 -15.58
C ASP A 157 -12.57 1.20 -15.17
N ILE A 158 -12.51 2.15 -16.10
CA ILE A 158 -11.98 3.51 -15.90
C ILE A 158 -13.13 4.49 -15.94
N SER A 159 -13.29 5.27 -14.88
CA SER A 159 -14.28 6.34 -14.78
C SER A 159 -13.58 7.68 -14.68
N TYR A 160 -13.97 8.60 -15.55
CA TYR A 160 -13.51 9.99 -15.56
C TYR A 160 -14.56 10.84 -14.86
N ASN A 161 -14.22 11.35 -13.68
CA ASN A 161 -15.11 12.10 -12.81
C ASN A 161 -14.58 13.52 -12.59
N SER A 162 -15.41 14.36 -12.00
CA SER A 162 -15.02 15.67 -11.49
C SER A 162 -15.77 16.01 -10.21
N ASP A 163 -15.09 16.69 -9.30
CA ASP A 163 -15.73 17.33 -8.15
C ASP A 163 -16.09 18.76 -8.54
N ASP A 164 -17.37 18.97 -8.84
CA ASP A 164 -17.90 20.23 -9.37
C ASP A 164 -18.56 21.06 -8.26
N VAL A 165 -18.12 22.32 -8.13
CA VAL A 165 -18.79 23.33 -7.31
C VAL A 165 -19.74 24.12 -8.19
N ILE A 166 -21.04 23.92 -8.02
CA ILE A 166 -22.09 24.58 -8.80
C ILE A 166 -22.88 25.59 -7.96
N TYR A 167 -23.20 26.74 -8.56
CA TYR A 167 -24.13 27.73 -8.02
C TYR A 167 -25.38 27.80 -8.89
N THR A 168 -26.55 27.77 -8.27
CA THR A 168 -27.83 27.96 -8.97
C THR A 168 -28.47 29.25 -8.50
N SER A 169 -28.79 30.15 -9.42
CA SER A 169 -29.46 31.42 -9.11
C SER A 169 -30.94 31.23 -8.74
N GLN A 170 -31.58 32.27 -8.23
CA GLN A 170 -33.03 32.27 -7.94
C GLN A 170 -33.88 31.99 -9.20
N ASP A 171 -33.39 32.41 -10.37
CA ASP A 171 -34.00 32.13 -11.68
C ASP A 171 -33.66 30.73 -12.22
N ARG A 172 -33.03 29.87 -11.41
CA ARG A 172 -32.55 28.52 -11.77
C ARG A 172 -31.49 28.49 -12.89
N VAL A 173 -30.72 29.56 -13.05
CA VAL A 173 -29.54 29.56 -13.92
C VAL A 173 -28.37 28.91 -13.17
N VAL A 174 -27.76 27.90 -13.78
CA VAL A 174 -26.65 27.13 -13.19
C VAL A 174 -25.31 27.68 -13.68
N TYR A 175 -24.40 27.91 -12.74
CA TYR A 175 -23.04 28.38 -12.97
C TYR A 175 -22.05 27.37 -12.37
N LEU A 176 -21.05 26.95 -13.14
CA LEU A 176 -19.92 26.17 -12.62
C LEU A 176 -18.90 27.16 -12.02
N LEU A 177 -18.61 27.02 -10.74
CA LEU A 177 -17.66 27.87 -10.01
C LEU A 177 -16.26 27.28 -10.01
N ASP A 178 -16.17 25.98 -9.79
CA ASP A 178 -14.91 25.23 -9.76
C ASP A 178 -15.17 23.77 -10.16
N SER A 179 -14.16 23.10 -10.69
CA SER A 179 -14.24 21.69 -11.10
C SER A 179 -12.85 21.06 -11.07
N ILE A 180 -12.69 20.03 -10.26
CA ILE A 180 -11.43 19.28 -10.16
C ILE A 180 -11.64 17.89 -10.77
N PRO A 181 -11.05 17.61 -11.94
CA PRO A 181 -11.19 16.30 -12.57
C PRO A 181 -10.34 15.25 -11.85
N TYR A 182 -10.85 14.03 -11.74
CA TYR A 182 -10.12 12.88 -11.22
C TYR A 182 -10.50 11.60 -11.96
N THR A 183 -9.60 10.61 -11.93
CA THR A 183 -9.82 9.31 -12.58
C THR A 183 -9.88 8.21 -11.56
N VAL A 184 -11.00 7.49 -11.52
CA VAL A 184 -11.17 6.27 -10.74
C VAL A 184 -10.88 5.07 -11.63
N ARG A 185 -10.11 4.11 -11.12
CA ARG A 185 -9.82 2.86 -11.82
C ARG A 185 -10.18 1.68 -10.94
N LYS A 186 -11.00 0.77 -11.47
CA LYS A 186 -11.32 -0.49 -10.81
C LYS A 186 -10.24 -1.52 -11.12
N TYR A 187 -9.37 -1.74 -10.14
CA TYR A 187 -8.30 -2.74 -10.22
C TYR A 187 -8.86 -4.12 -9.91
N THR A 188 -8.52 -5.10 -10.74
CA THR A 188 -8.79 -6.52 -10.50
C THR A 188 -7.51 -7.23 -10.11
N PHE A 189 -7.54 -8.05 -9.06
CA PHE A 189 -6.45 -8.93 -8.66
C PHE A 189 -6.90 -10.40 -8.81
N GLY A 190 -6.02 -11.21 -9.39
CA GLY A 190 -6.31 -12.58 -9.81
C GLY A 190 -6.30 -12.74 -11.33
N ASN A 191 -5.85 -13.90 -11.78
CA ASN A 191 -6.05 -14.35 -13.16
C ASN A 191 -7.45 -14.99 -13.31
N SER A 192 -7.69 -15.72 -14.39
CA SER A 192 -8.96 -16.45 -14.61
C SER A 192 -9.29 -17.47 -13.53
N TYR A 193 -8.28 -17.94 -12.79
CA TYR A 193 -8.42 -18.81 -11.64
C TYR A 193 -8.44 -18.04 -10.32
N GLY A 194 -8.26 -16.72 -10.27
CA GLY A 194 -8.24 -15.96 -9.02
C GLY A 194 -6.96 -16.13 -8.19
N LEU A 195 -7.07 -15.91 -6.88
CA LEU A 195 -5.98 -15.89 -5.91
C LEU A 195 -6.31 -16.75 -4.68
N PRO A 196 -5.29 -17.30 -3.99
CA PRO A 196 -5.48 -17.89 -2.68
C PRO A 196 -6.04 -16.91 -1.65
N SER A 197 -6.85 -17.40 -0.72
CA SER A 197 -7.43 -16.60 0.37
C SER A 197 -6.37 -15.88 1.23
N TRP A 198 -5.22 -16.51 1.50
CA TRP A 198 -4.12 -15.88 2.24
C TRP A 198 -3.51 -14.70 1.49
N LEU A 199 -3.48 -14.75 0.15
CA LEU A 199 -2.95 -13.67 -0.69
C LEU A 199 -3.98 -12.55 -0.78
N ALA A 200 -5.27 -12.88 -0.84
CA ALA A 200 -6.36 -11.92 -0.74
C ALA A 200 -6.35 -11.15 0.60
N ASP A 201 -6.17 -11.83 1.74
CA ASP A 201 -6.02 -11.17 3.05
C ASP A 201 -4.79 -10.25 3.08
N LYS A 202 -3.70 -10.69 2.45
CA LYS A 202 -2.48 -9.87 2.33
C LYS A 202 -2.73 -8.61 1.50
N ILE A 203 -3.45 -8.71 0.39
CA ILE A 203 -3.87 -7.55 -0.42
C ILE A 203 -4.75 -6.60 0.38
N ASN A 204 -5.69 -7.12 1.17
CA ASN A 204 -6.51 -6.29 2.04
C ASN A 204 -5.68 -5.50 3.07
N ARG A 205 -4.70 -6.16 3.70
CA ARG A 205 -3.79 -5.52 4.65
C ARG A 205 -2.85 -4.52 3.98
N LEU A 206 -2.28 -4.86 2.82
CA LEU A 206 -1.34 -3.98 2.11
C LEU A 206 -2.04 -2.72 1.64
N LEU A 207 -3.32 -2.81 1.26
CA LEU A 207 -4.18 -1.67 0.95
C LEU A 207 -4.38 -0.71 2.13
N SER A 208 -3.98 -1.09 3.35
CA SER A 208 -4.03 -0.25 4.55
C SER A 208 -2.66 0.33 4.95
N CYS A 209 -1.64 0.15 4.11
CA CYS A 209 -0.35 0.81 4.22
C CYS A 209 -0.45 2.30 3.86
N ASP A 210 0.51 3.09 4.34
CA ASP A 210 0.50 4.56 4.11
C ASP A 210 0.91 4.94 2.69
N SER A 211 1.69 4.09 2.03
CA SER A 211 2.12 4.27 0.65
C SER A 211 2.07 2.95 -0.09
N ILE A 212 1.38 2.95 -1.22
CA ILE A 212 1.21 1.81 -2.11
C ILE A 212 1.39 2.31 -3.53
N LEU A 213 2.24 1.61 -4.27
CA LEU A 213 2.47 1.84 -5.68
C LEU A 213 2.03 0.59 -6.43
N ILE A 214 1.27 0.77 -7.50
CA ILE A 214 0.94 -0.27 -8.46
C ILE A 214 1.65 0.07 -9.77
N ASN A 215 2.58 -0.78 -10.20
CA ASN A 215 3.44 -0.55 -11.36
C ASN A 215 4.15 0.81 -11.29
N GLY A 216 4.64 1.18 -10.10
CA GLY A 216 5.35 2.44 -9.86
C GLY A 216 4.46 3.67 -9.71
N VAL A 217 3.13 3.57 -9.86
CA VAL A 217 2.21 4.68 -9.68
C VAL A 217 1.57 4.60 -8.29
N LYS A 218 1.66 5.69 -7.53
CA LYS A 218 1.04 5.78 -6.21
C LYS A 218 -0.47 5.76 -6.32
N VAL A 219 -1.12 4.96 -5.49
CA VAL A 219 -2.58 4.78 -5.48
C VAL A 219 -3.15 4.94 -4.08
N VAL A 220 -4.38 5.43 -4.01
CA VAL A 220 -5.16 5.55 -2.77
C VAL A 220 -6.56 4.96 -2.98
N LYS A 221 -7.18 4.47 -1.91
CA LYS A 221 -8.57 3.99 -2.01
C LYS A 221 -9.49 5.17 -2.30
N ASN A 222 -10.45 4.96 -3.19
CA ASN A 222 -11.57 5.89 -3.31
C ASN A 222 -12.37 5.92 -1.99
N ASP A 223 -13.08 7.02 -1.72
CA ASP A 223 -13.85 7.13 -0.48
C ASP A 223 -14.90 6.01 -0.38
N GLY A 224 -15.00 5.39 0.80
CA GLY A 224 -15.87 4.23 1.04
C GLY A 224 -15.50 2.95 0.28
N ALA A 225 -14.45 2.92 -0.54
CA ALA A 225 -14.11 1.76 -1.37
C ALA A 225 -13.71 0.55 -0.52
N LYS A 226 -14.28 -0.60 -0.87
CA LYS A 226 -14.03 -1.90 -0.23
C LYS A 226 -13.56 -2.90 -1.28
N LEU A 227 -12.77 -3.88 -0.83
CA LEU A 227 -12.45 -5.04 -1.64
C LEU A 227 -13.71 -5.87 -1.85
N GLU A 228 -14.11 -6.05 -3.10
CA GLU A 228 -15.20 -6.95 -3.48
C GLU A 228 -14.62 -8.28 -3.95
N VAL A 229 -15.24 -9.37 -3.52
CA VAL A 229 -14.87 -10.72 -3.95
C VAL A 229 -15.60 -11.05 -5.25
N ILE A 230 -14.84 -11.51 -6.24
CA ILE A 230 -15.34 -12.09 -7.49
C ILE A 230 -15.10 -13.59 -7.40
N GLY A 231 -16.15 -14.39 -7.23
CA GLY A 231 -15.99 -15.83 -7.07
C GLY A 231 -17.31 -16.59 -7.10
N SER A 232 -17.21 -17.91 -7.01
CA SER A 232 -18.34 -18.83 -6.88
C SER A 232 -18.15 -19.74 -5.66
N ASP A 233 -19.23 -20.19 -5.03
CA ASP A 233 -19.22 -20.89 -3.74
C ASP A 233 -18.41 -22.21 -3.72
N ALA A 234 -18.05 -22.76 -4.88
CA ALA A 234 -17.39 -24.06 -5.02
C ALA A 234 -15.88 -24.00 -5.33
N TYR A 235 -15.28 -22.81 -5.48
CA TYR A 235 -13.88 -22.67 -5.92
C TYR A 235 -12.97 -22.09 -4.82
N PRO A 236 -11.78 -22.68 -4.54
CA PRO A 236 -10.93 -22.28 -3.42
C PRO A 236 -10.18 -20.95 -3.64
N TYR A 237 -10.18 -20.43 -4.87
CA TYR A 237 -9.57 -19.16 -5.21
C TYR A 237 -10.61 -18.05 -5.37
N VAL A 238 -10.18 -16.83 -5.07
CA VAL A 238 -10.99 -15.63 -5.12
C VAL A 238 -10.38 -14.62 -6.08
N GLY A 239 -11.18 -14.05 -6.97
CA GLY A 239 -10.87 -12.79 -7.62
C GLY A 239 -11.19 -11.64 -6.66
N LEU A 240 -10.44 -10.54 -6.76
CA LEU A 240 -10.70 -9.34 -5.99
C LEU A 240 -10.83 -8.15 -6.92
N ASN A 241 -11.70 -7.20 -6.58
CA ASN A 241 -11.71 -5.90 -7.21
C ASN A 241 -11.75 -4.77 -6.18
N ILE A 242 -11.24 -3.59 -6.54
CA ILE A 242 -11.38 -2.36 -5.75
C ILE A 242 -11.17 -1.13 -6.63
N GLU A 243 -11.92 -0.08 -6.33
CA GLU A 243 -11.74 1.24 -6.94
C GLU A 243 -10.63 2.04 -6.25
N LEU A 244 -9.62 2.41 -7.04
CA LEU A 244 -8.48 3.21 -6.59
C LEU A 244 -8.34 4.48 -7.42
N LEU A 245 -7.89 5.53 -6.76
CA LEU A 245 -7.49 6.79 -7.36
C LEU A 245 -5.97 6.77 -7.52
N ARG A 246 -5.48 7.31 -8.63
CA ARG A 246 -4.04 7.58 -8.80
C ARG A 246 -3.71 8.87 -8.11
N GLN A 247 -2.67 8.85 -7.28
CA GLN A 247 -2.08 10.07 -6.75
C GLN A 247 -1.01 10.52 -7.74
N GLU A 248 -1.37 11.49 -8.58
CA GLU A 248 -0.44 12.16 -9.48
C GLU A 248 0.05 13.43 -8.77
N GLU A 249 1.31 13.43 -8.32
CA GLU A 249 1.94 14.64 -7.78
C GLU A 249 2.24 15.58 -8.95
N GLY A 250 1.30 16.49 -9.24
CA GLY A 250 1.44 17.53 -10.25
C GLY A 250 2.04 18.81 -9.70
N TYR A 251 2.58 19.66 -10.58
CA TYR A 251 3.03 21.01 -10.23
C TYR A 251 1.89 21.92 -9.77
N SER A 252 0.64 21.54 -10.04
CA SER A 252 -0.56 22.34 -9.74
C SER A 252 -0.71 22.61 -8.26
N GLU A 253 -0.45 21.63 -7.39
CA GLU A 253 -0.47 21.85 -5.94
C GLU A 253 0.47 22.99 -5.55
N GLY A 254 1.73 22.97 -6.00
CA GLY A 254 2.68 24.08 -5.77
C GLY A 254 2.35 25.40 -6.48
N LEU A 255 1.41 25.43 -7.44
CA LEU A 255 0.89 26.65 -8.07
C LEU A 255 -0.31 27.24 -7.32
N TYR A 256 -1.05 26.42 -6.57
CA TYR A 256 -2.14 26.88 -5.70
C TYR A 256 -1.63 27.37 -4.32
N PHE A 257 -0.37 27.07 -3.98
CA PHE A 257 0.24 27.42 -2.70
C PHE A 257 1.20 28.61 -2.84
N ASP A 258 0.66 29.84 -2.76
CA ASP A 258 1.44 31.01 -2.36
C ASP A 258 1.18 31.27 -0.88
N GLU A 259 2.15 30.96 -0.01
CA GLU A 259 2.03 31.16 1.46
C GLU A 259 1.72 32.62 1.82
N GLU A 260 2.04 33.58 0.95
CA GLU A 260 1.73 35.00 1.13
C GLU A 260 0.23 35.33 0.93
N GLU A 261 -0.52 34.58 0.11
CA GLU A 261 -1.95 34.84 -0.13
C GLU A 261 -2.84 34.36 1.02
N MET A 262 -2.43 33.35 1.80
CA MET A 262 -3.20 32.87 2.95
C MET A 262 -3.17 33.83 4.15
N MET A 263 -2.23 34.78 4.18
CA MET A 263 -2.11 35.78 5.26
C MET A 263 -2.82 37.11 4.94
N GLN A 264 -3.47 37.25 3.78
CA GLN A 264 -4.27 38.44 3.43
C GLN A 264 -5.79 38.29 3.70
N GLY A 265 -6.19 37.22 4.40
CA GLY A 265 -7.56 37.03 4.88
C GLY A 265 -7.70 37.33 6.37
N GLY A 266 -7.35 38.54 6.81
CA GLY A 266 -7.47 38.98 8.21
C GLY A 266 -8.47 40.11 8.37
N MET A 267 -9.35 40.04 9.37
CA MET A 267 -10.18 41.17 9.78
C MET A 267 -9.34 42.10 10.64
N THR A 268 -8.98 43.28 10.15
CA THR A 268 -8.30 44.31 10.95
C THR A 268 -9.35 45.18 11.63
N VAL A 269 -9.34 45.21 12.97
CA VAL A 269 -10.16 46.15 13.77
C VAL A 269 -9.25 47.29 14.19
N GLU A 270 -9.52 48.49 13.67
CA GLU A 270 -8.82 49.71 14.07
C GLU A 270 -9.81 50.70 14.67
N MET A 271 -9.43 51.28 15.80
CA MET A 271 -10.23 52.31 16.48
C MET A 271 -9.80 53.67 15.95
N VAL A 272 -10.59 54.26 15.06
CA VAL A 272 -10.40 55.64 14.62
C VAL A 272 -11.40 56.52 15.36
N ASP A 273 -10.88 57.49 16.12
CA ASP A 273 -11.66 58.53 16.79
C ASP A 273 -12.80 58.05 17.70
N SER A 274 -12.56 56.96 18.46
CA SER A 274 -13.51 56.44 19.46
C SER A 274 -14.83 55.89 18.88
N THR A 275 -14.88 55.65 17.57
CA THR A 275 -15.99 54.96 16.90
C THR A 275 -15.45 53.67 16.28
N PRO A 276 -16.05 52.49 16.53
CA PRO A 276 -15.59 51.27 15.90
C PRO A 276 -15.86 51.34 14.39
N SER A 277 -14.79 51.31 13.59
CA SER A 277 -14.86 51.19 12.14
C SER A 277 -14.40 49.79 11.71
N TYR A 278 -15.14 49.16 10.81
CA TYR A 278 -14.84 47.83 10.28
C TYR A 278 -14.42 47.94 8.82
N SER A 279 -13.19 47.53 8.48
CA SER A 279 -12.77 47.32 7.09
C SER A 279 -12.55 45.84 6.83
N ILE A 280 -13.23 45.29 5.82
CA ILE A 280 -13.09 43.91 5.39
C ILE A 280 -12.39 43.92 4.02
N SER A 281 -11.21 43.32 3.93
CA SER A 281 -10.67 42.90 2.63
C SER A 281 -11.06 41.45 2.41
N ALA A 282 -11.91 41.20 1.40
CA ALA A 282 -12.29 39.84 1.05
C ALA A 282 -11.13 39.12 0.33
N PRO A 283 -10.82 37.86 0.67
CA PRO A 283 -10.01 37.02 -0.22
C PRO A 283 -10.76 36.79 -1.53
N ARG A 284 -10.03 36.61 -2.64
CA ARG A 284 -10.64 36.37 -3.98
C ARG A 284 -11.52 35.11 -4.03
N THR A 285 -11.34 34.19 -3.08
CA THR A 285 -12.12 32.95 -2.96
C THR A 285 -12.54 32.73 -1.50
N GLY A 286 -13.77 33.14 -1.16
CA GLY A 286 -14.38 32.88 0.14
C GLY A 286 -15.72 33.59 0.29
N ARG A 287 -16.70 32.97 0.97
CA ARG A 287 -17.95 33.61 1.38
C ARG A 287 -17.78 34.23 2.77
N ILE A 288 -18.12 35.51 2.90
CA ILE A 288 -18.26 36.17 4.21
C ILE A 288 -19.75 36.10 4.58
N HIS A 289 -20.07 35.43 5.69
CA HIS A 289 -21.40 35.46 6.28
C HIS A 289 -21.41 36.53 7.37
N ILE A 290 -22.12 37.64 7.13
CA ILE A 290 -22.28 38.70 8.14
C ILE A 290 -23.62 38.45 8.83
N GLU A 291 -23.58 37.86 10.02
CA GLU A 291 -24.75 37.85 10.91
C GLU A 291 -24.86 39.22 11.58
N THR A 292 -25.98 39.90 11.37
CA THR A 292 -26.27 41.18 12.03
C THR A 292 -26.68 40.88 13.46
N PHE A 293 -25.81 41.15 14.44
CA PHE A 293 -26.21 41.12 15.85
C PHE A 293 -26.91 42.44 16.16
N GLU A 294 -28.23 42.39 16.37
CA GLU A 294 -28.94 43.51 16.99
C GLU A 294 -28.54 43.57 18.47
N ASN A 295 -28.04 44.74 18.90
CA ASN A 295 -27.85 45.04 20.31
C ASN A 295 -29.20 45.02 21.02
N THR A 296 -29.56 43.92 21.68
CA THR A 296 -30.52 43.98 22.78
C THR A 296 -29.82 44.56 24.00
N PHE A 297 -29.95 45.88 24.18
CA PHE A 297 -29.71 46.50 25.48
C PHE A 297 -30.84 46.11 26.43
N ASN A 298 -30.47 45.46 27.54
CA ASN A 298 -31.10 45.62 28.85
C ASN A 298 -29.99 45.82 29.88
#